data_AF-A0AAD9QWS6-F1
#
_entry.id   AF-A0AAD9QWS6-F1
#
_cell.length_a   1.000
_cell.length_b   1.000
_cell.length_c   1.000
_cell.angle_alpha   90.00
_cell.angle_beta   90.00
_cell.angle_gamma   90.00
#
_symmetry.space_group_name_H-M   'P 1'
#
loop_
_entity.id
_entity.type
_entity.pdbx_description
1 polymer ?
#
loop_
_entity_poly.entity_id
_entity_poly.type
_entity_poly.pdbx_seq_one_letter_code
_entity_poly.pdbx_strand_id
1 'polypeptide(L)'
;MAYYKDAKFDPKKKLRVISNEQPAADTGGVTRQFFNQLLHLLSVEFFHRDDYKIPIYNSHVVASGMMMLEGKIIVQSILQEGPGLLIFSPSVYHYLATRDVDGAIQKMTMTAPEGSSPISTWPKIVLDQLRDGLATIGFGTKMKKFPDLFQQLFVPGQPELKGVDVITLLNFPPSLSEEETTIKGCLLEFLQKAEAKMLQVFLVFTTGAPCLPIFGYGKIDVKFGDPLICLQSLTLPKNFPDKTTFSSSSKASRNTTGRSFNCV
;
A
#
# COMPACT_ATOMS: atom_id res chain seq x y z
N MET A 1 -18.68 -6.48 -7.15
CA MET A 1 -18.05 -7.39 -8.14
C MET A 1 -18.66 -7.33 -9.55
N ALA A 2 -19.96 -7.08 -9.73
CA ALA A 2 -20.58 -7.00 -11.07
C ALA A 2 -19.87 -6.03 -12.04
N TYR A 3 -19.41 -4.87 -11.55
CA TYR A 3 -18.66 -3.88 -12.32
C TYR A 3 -17.40 -4.45 -13.02
N TYR A 4 -16.61 -5.26 -12.32
CA TYR A 4 -15.36 -5.83 -12.84
C TYR A 4 -15.58 -7.02 -13.79
N LYS A 5 -16.81 -7.57 -13.81
CA LYS A 5 -17.23 -8.65 -14.72
C LYS A 5 -17.76 -8.13 -16.05
N ASP A 6 -17.97 -6.83 -16.18
CA ASP A 6 -18.45 -6.21 -17.42
C ASP A 6 -17.42 -6.37 -18.55
N ALA A 7 -17.87 -6.76 -19.74
CA ALA A 7 -17.04 -6.89 -20.93
C ALA A 7 -16.42 -5.55 -21.37
N LYS A 8 -17.04 -4.43 -21.01
CA LYS A 8 -16.58 -3.06 -21.27
C LYS A 8 -15.78 -2.47 -20.11
N PHE A 9 -15.40 -3.28 -19.13
CA PHE A 9 -14.57 -2.85 -18.01
C PHE A 9 -13.25 -2.24 -18.52
N ASP A 10 -12.95 -1.04 -18.05
CA ASP A 10 -11.72 -0.32 -18.33
C ASP A 10 -11.10 0.13 -17.00
N PRO A 11 -9.97 -0.45 -16.58
CA PRO A 11 -9.36 -0.13 -15.29
C PRO A 11 -8.80 1.31 -15.25
N LYS A 12 -8.68 2.00 -16.39
CA LYS A 12 -8.27 3.42 -16.43
C LYS A 12 -9.40 4.36 -16.04
N LYS A 13 -10.66 3.92 -16.07
CA LYS A 13 -11.79 4.77 -15.67
C LYS A 13 -11.77 4.97 -14.16
N LYS A 14 -11.64 6.22 -13.73
CA LYS A 14 -11.66 6.61 -12.32
C LYS A 14 -12.96 6.14 -11.67
N LEU A 15 -12.86 5.44 -10.54
CA LEU A 15 -14.03 5.10 -9.74
C LEU A 15 -14.54 6.36 -9.05
N ARG A 16 -15.85 6.58 -9.10
CA ARG A 16 -16.49 7.58 -8.23
C ARG A 16 -16.84 6.90 -6.93
N VAL A 17 -15.97 7.01 -5.94
CA VAL A 17 -16.24 6.53 -4.57
C VAL A 17 -17.01 7.61 -3.82
N ILE A 18 -18.18 7.24 -3.30
CA ILE A 18 -19.01 8.11 -2.46
C ILE A 18 -19.07 7.46 -1.07
N SER A 19 -18.59 8.17 -0.05
CA SER A 19 -18.80 7.76 1.34
C SER A 19 -20.21 8.15 1.75
N ASN A 20 -21.00 7.20 2.26
CA ASN A 20 -22.38 7.46 2.66
C ASN A 20 -22.49 8.34 3.92
N GLU A 21 -21.38 8.54 4.65
CA GLU A 21 -21.38 9.21 5.94
C GLU A 21 -20.86 10.65 5.89
N GLN A 22 -20.11 11.05 4.86
CA GLN A 22 -19.55 12.42 4.77
C GLN A 22 -19.46 12.91 3.31
N PRO A 23 -19.86 14.18 3.03
CA PRO A 23 -19.68 14.80 1.71
C PRO A 23 -18.20 15.14 1.49
N ALA A 24 -17.40 14.15 1.10
CA ALA A 24 -16.03 14.35 0.70
C ALA A 24 -15.94 14.46 -0.84
N ALA A 25 -15.34 15.54 -1.34
CA ALA A 25 -14.93 15.60 -2.74
C ALA A 25 -13.74 14.65 -2.96
N ASP A 26 -13.87 13.68 -3.88
CA ASP A 26 -12.79 12.73 -4.15
C ASP A 26 -11.65 13.38 -4.98
N THR A 27 -10.74 14.04 -4.27
CA THR A 27 -9.47 14.52 -4.81
C THR A 27 -8.39 13.42 -4.87
N GLY A 28 -8.73 12.15 -4.59
CA GLY A 28 -7.83 11.00 -4.61
C GLY A 28 -7.76 10.26 -3.26
N GLY A 29 -7.93 10.99 -2.14
CA GLY A 29 -7.85 10.42 -0.79
C GLY A 29 -8.94 9.37 -0.49
N VAL A 30 -10.18 9.63 -0.92
CA VAL A 30 -11.33 8.75 -0.70
C VAL A 30 -11.18 7.47 -1.53
N THR A 31 -10.80 7.60 -2.81
CA THR A 31 -10.55 6.44 -3.68
C THR A 31 -9.40 5.58 -3.16
N ARG A 32 -8.34 6.18 -2.61
CA ARG A 32 -7.22 5.44 -2.02
C ARG A 32 -7.60 4.70 -0.75
N GLN A 33 -8.36 5.32 0.16
CA GLN A 33 -8.87 4.65 1.35
C GLN A 33 -9.75 3.45 0.99
N PHE A 34 -10.63 3.61 0.00
CA PHE A 34 -11.45 2.53 -0.52
C PHE A 34 -10.59 1.35 -1.01
N PHE A 35 -9.56 1.61 -1.82
CA PHE A 35 -8.69 0.55 -2.29
C PHE A 35 -7.86 -0.11 -1.19
N ASN A 36 -7.37 0.65 -0.20
CA ASN A 36 -6.70 0.06 0.98
C ASN A 36 -7.61 -0.94 1.70
N GLN A 37 -8.85 -0.54 1.98
CA GLN A 37 -9.83 -1.40 2.65
C GLN A 37 -10.21 -2.61 1.79
N LEU A 38 -10.44 -2.39 0.49
CA LEU A 38 -10.80 -3.44 -0.45
C LEU A 38 -9.67 -4.47 -0.57
N LEU A 39 -8.43 -4.04 -0.83
CA LEU A 39 -7.30 -4.97 -0.96
C LEU A 39 -7.00 -5.70 0.34
N HIS A 40 -7.16 -5.06 1.50
CA HIS A 40 -7.06 -5.74 2.79
C HIS A 40 -8.10 -6.86 2.92
N LEU A 41 -9.37 -6.57 2.61
CA LEU A 41 -10.44 -7.56 2.63
C LEU A 41 -10.14 -8.73 1.68
N LEU A 42 -9.76 -8.45 0.43
CA LEU A 42 -9.39 -9.49 -0.53
C LEU A 42 -8.25 -10.37 0.00
N SER A 43 -7.24 -9.76 0.63
CA SER A 43 -6.10 -10.48 1.20
C SER A 43 -6.48 -11.47 2.30
N VAL A 44 -7.58 -11.23 3.03
CA VAL A 44 -8.07 -12.08 4.12
C VAL A 44 -9.04 -13.13 3.60
N GLU A 45 -9.89 -12.77 2.65
CA GLU A 45 -10.94 -13.65 2.11
C GLU A 45 -10.42 -14.69 1.11
N PHE A 46 -9.42 -14.32 0.28
CA PHE A 46 -9.00 -15.13 -0.87
C PHE A 46 -7.56 -15.64 -0.80
N PHE A 47 -6.83 -15.26 0.24
CA PHE A 47 -5.45 -15.71 0.44
C PHE A 47 -5.22 -16.15 1.89
N HIS A 48 -4.33 -17.11 2.08
CA HIS A 48 -4.02 -17.69 3.39
C HIS A 48 -2.51 -17.68 3.67
N ARG A 49 -2.15 -17.96 4.94
CA ARG A 49 -0.82 -17.82 5.58
C ARG A 49 -0.53 -16.45 6.19
N ASP A 50 0.32 -16.46 7.21
CA ASP A 50 0.70 -15.28 7.99
C ASP A 50 1.97 -14.59 7.47
N ASP A 51 2.81 -15.32 6.73
CA ASP A 51 4.05 -14.82 6.14
C ASP A 51 3.79 -14.25 4.73
N TYR A 52 4.04 -15.05 3.70
CA TYR A 52 3.70 -14.76 2.33
C TYR A 52 2.42 -15.49 1.98
N LYS A 53 1.40 -14.72 1.59
CA LYS A 53 0.10 -15.26 1.31
C LYS A 53 0.08 -16.00 -0.02
N ILE A 54 -0.68 -17.10 -0.02
CA ILE A 54 -0.94 -17.92 -1.21
C ILE A 54 -2.46 -17.91 -1.47
N PRO A 55 -2.92 -17.89 -2.73
CA PRO A 55 -4.34 -17.94 -3.03
C PRO A 55 -5.00 -19.21 -2.48
N ILE A 56 -6.23 -19.08 -1.99
CA ILE A 56 -7.04 -20.23 -1.56
C ILE A 56 -7.56 -20.96 -2.80
N TYR A 57 -7.36 -22.28 -2.84
CA TYR A 57 -7.98 -23.13 -3.85
C TYR A 57 -9.40 -23.54 -3.42
N ASN A 58 -10.38 -23.18 -4.24
CA ASN A 58 -11.76 -23.69 -4.14
C ASN A 58 -12.33 -23.81 -5.56
N SER A 59 -13.03 -24.90 -5.87
CA SER A 59 -13.65 -25.13 -7.18
C SER A 59 -14.59 -24.00 -7.59
N HIS A 60 -15.29 -23.37 -6.63
CA HIS A 60 -16.14 -22.21 -6.90
C HIS A 60 -15.33 -20.96 -7.27
N VAL A 61 -14.19 -20.72 -6.61
CA VAL A 61 -13.27 -19.60 -6.92
C VAL A 61 -12.74 -19.75 -8.35
N VAL A 62 -12.33 -20.96 -8.71
CA VAL A 62 -11.85 -21.29 -10.07
C VAL A 62 -12.96 -21.12 -11.10
N ALA A 63 -14.11 -21.75 -10.90
CA ALA A 63 -15.21 -21.74 -11.87
C ALA A 63 -15.78 -20.33 -12.10
N SER A 64 -15.79 -19.49 -11.08
CA SER A 64 -16.31 -18.12 -11.16
C SER A 64 -15.32 -17.11 -11.75
N GLY A 65 -14.07 -17.50 -11.99
CA GLY A 65 -13.00 -16.61 -12.43
C GLY A 65 -12.67 -15.51 -11.42
N MET A 66 -12.91 -15.77 -10.13
CA MET A 66 -12.83 -14.73 -9.09
C MET A 66 -11.42 -14.16 -8.97
N MET A 67 -10.40 -15.01 -9.06
CA MET A 67 -9.01 -14.57 -8.93
C MET A 67 -8.55 -13.69 -10.11
N MET A 68 -9.12 -13.90 -11.31
CA MET A 68 -8.94 -12.98 -12.44
C MET A 68 -9.55 -11.61 -12.15
N LEU A 69 -10.68 -11.57 -11.45
CA LEU A 69 -11.31 -10.33 -11.00
C LEU A 69 -10.39 -9.57 -10.03
N GLU A 70 -9.77 -10.27 -9.08
CA GLU A 70 -8.83 -9.66 -8.14
C GLU A 70 -7.64 -9.04 -8.84
N GLY A 71 -7.06 -9.73 -9.84
CA GLY A 71 -5.99 -9.15 -10.66
C GLY A 71 -6.40 -7.83 -11.31
N LYS A 72 -7.63 -7.74 -11.83
CA LYS A 72 -8.18 -6.49 -12.39
C LYS A 72 -8.35 -5.40 -11.35
N ILE A 73 -8.80 -5.74 -10.14
CA ILE A 73 -8.96 -4.80 -9.02
C ILE A 73 -7.59 -4.24 -8.61
N ILE A 74 -6.58 -5.09 -8.49
CA ILE A 74 -5.20 -4.68 -8.15
C ILE A 74 -4.66 -3.72 -9.20
N VAL A 75 -4.81 -4.05 -10.49
CA VAL A 75 -4.40 -3.16 -11.59
C VAL A 75 -5.14 -1.82 -11.50
N GLN A 76 -6.46 -1.82 -11.31
CA GLN A 76 -7.23 -0.58 -11.20
C GLN A 76 -6.80 0.26 -9.99
N SER A 77 -6.49 -0.38 -8.86
CA SER A 77 -5.97 0.29 -7.69
C SER A 77 -4.69 1.04 -8.02
N ILE A 78 -3.69 0.35 -8.60
CA ILE A 78 -2.39 0.92 -8.94
C ILE A 78 -2.53 2.07 -9.97
N LEU A 79 -3.38 1.90 -10.98
CA LEU A 79 -3.61 2.95 -11.99
C LEU A 79 -4.32 4.19 -11.44
N GLN A 80 -5.06 4.04 -10.34
CA GLN A 80 -5.75 5.14 -9.65
C GLN A 80 -4.97 5.62 -8.42
N GLU A 81 -3.65 5.42 -8.42
CA GLU A 81 -2.76 5.85 -7.34
C GLU A 81 -3.12 5.23 -5.98
N GLY A 82 -3.83 4.11 -6.00
CA GLY A 82 -4.08 3.24 -4.87
C GLY A 82 -2.91 2.27 -4.63
N PRO A 83 -2.94 1.52 -3.51
CA PRO A 83 -1.89 0.55 -3.14
C PRO A 83 -1.76 -0.62 -4.13
N GLY A 84 -0.57 -1.23 -4.15
CA GLY A 84 -0.40 -2.61 -4.63
C GLY A 84 -0.86 -3.64 -3.59
N LEU A 85 -0.85 -4.93 -3.96
CA LEU A 85 -1.20 -6.03 -3.05
C LEU A 85 0.07 -6.70 -2.50
N LEU A 86 0.60 -6.14 -1.42
CA LEU A 86 1.86 -6.52 -0.79
C LEU A 86 1.73 -7.77 0.07
N ILE A 87 1.50 -8.92 -0.54
CA ILE A 87 1.30 -10.18 0.20
C ILE A 87 2.11 -11.35 -0.35
N PHE A 88 2.75 -11.20 -1.51
CA PHE A 88 3.38 -12.32 -2.21
C PHE A 88 4.86 -12.47 -1.85
N SER A 89 5.36 -13.70 -1.92
CA SER A 89 6.81 -13.95 -1.86
C SER A 89 7.49 -13.51 -3.18
N PRO A 90 8.81 -13.26 -3.16
CA PRO A 90 9.58 -13.00 -4.38
C PRO A 90 9.38 -14.06 -5.46
N SER A 91 9.24 -15.33 -5.07
CA SER A 91 9.00 -16.46 -5.97
C SER A 91 7.61 -16.43 -6.60
N VAL A 92 6.55 -16.18 -5.80
CA VAL A 92 5.18 -16.09 -6.33
C VAL A 92 5.08 -14.91 -7.28
N TYR A 93 5.64 -13.76 -6.90
CA TYR A 93 5.69 -12.60 -7.77
C TYR A 93 6.42 -12.90 -9.09
N HIS A 94 7.57 -13.58 -9.04
CA HIS A 94 8.30 -13.95 -10.25
C HIS A 94 7.45 -14.81 -11.19
N TYR A 95 6.71 -15.79 -10.64
CA TYR A 95 5.77 -16.59 -11.43
C TYR A 95 4.65 -15.75 -12.04
N LEU A 96 4.05 -14.83 -11.27
CA LEU A 96 3.02 -13.91 -11.78
C LEU A 96 3.54 -13.03 -12.92
N ALA A 97 4.77 -12.54 -12.83
CA ALA A 97 5.36 -11.66 -13.83
C ALA A 97 5.80 -12.40 -15.10
N THR A 98 6.28 -13.65 -14.99
CA THR A 98 7.00 -14.33 -16.09
C THR A 98 6.36 -15.62 -16.58
N ARG A 99 5.55 -16.28 -15.75
CA ARG A 99 5.10 -17.69 -15.89
C ARG A 99 6.23 -18.72 -15.81
N ASP A 100 7.43 -18.30 -15.40
CA ASP A 100 8.58 -19.20 -15.24
C ASP A 100 8.50 -19.92 -13.89
N VAL A 101 8.26 -21.23 -13.94
CA VAL A 101 8.21 -22.10 -12.76
C VAL A 101 9.61 -22.35 -12.22
N ASP A 102 10.58 -22.59 -13.10
CA ASP A 102 11.93 -22.97 -12.70
C ASP A 102 12.67 -21.79 -12.08
N GLY A 103 12.53 -20.60 -12.67
CA GLY A 103 13.02 -19.35 -12.09
C GLY A 103 12.36 -19.02 -10.74
N ALA A 104 11.08 -19.36 -10.55
CA ALA A 104 10.39 -19.19 -9.27
C ALA A 104 10.93 -20.16 -8.20
N ILE A 105 11.26 -21.41 -8.57
CA ILE A 105 11.89 -22.41 -7.69
C ILE A 105 13.24 -21.89 -7.21
N GLN A 106 14.10 -21.42 -8.12
CA GLN A 106 15.43 -20.92 -7.75
C GLN A 106 15.33 -19.75 -6.76
N LYS A 107 14.41 -18.80 -6.99
CA LYS A 107 14.16 -17.70 -6.06
C LYS A 107 13.68 -18.16 -4.70
N MET A 108 12.92 -19.26 -4.62
CA MET A 108 12.45 -19.80 -3.34
C MET A 108 13.62 -20.31 -2.51
N THR A 109 14.53 -21.07 -3.11
CA THR A 109 15.72 -21.62 -2.43
C THR A 109 16.66 -20.53 -1.90
N MET A 110 16.70 -19.36 -2.54
CA MET A 110 17.58 -18.26 -2.12
C MET A 110 16.97 -17.32 -1.07
N THR A 111 15.65 -17.29 -0.91
CA THR A 111 14.95 -16.34 -0.02
C THR A 111 14.05 -16.99 1.02
N ALA A 112 13.99 -18.32 1.08
CA ALA A 112 13.08 -19.03 1.97
C ALA A 112 13.52 -18.90 3.44
N PRO A 113 12.70 -18.32 4.34
CA PRO A 113 12.74 -18.69 5.74
C PRO A 113 12.40 -20.19 5.88
N GLU A 114 12.98 -20.86 6.87
CA GLU A 114 12.68 -22.27 7.18
C GLU A 114 11.14 -22.46 7.28
N GLY A 115 10.55 -23.25 6.38
CA GLY A 115 9.11 -23.53 6.35
C GLY A 115 8.32 -23.03 5.12
N SER A 116 8.95 -22.35 4.16
CA SER A 116 8.26 -21.95 2.92
C SER A 116 7.73 -23.17 2.16
N SER A 117 6.45 -23.14 1.76
CA SER A 117 5.87 -24.31 1.09
C SER A 117 6.29 -24.46 -0.36
N PRO A 118 6.51 -25.71 -0.81
CA PRO A 118 7.02 -25.99 -2.14
C PRO A 118 6.05 -25.54 -3.23
N ILE A 119 6.56 -25.20 -4.41
CA ILE A 119 5.76 -24.74 -5.55
C ILE A 119 4.71 -25.76 -5.99
N SER A 120 4.90 -27.05 -5.67
CA SER A 120 3.90 -28.09 -5.88
C SER A 120 2.59 -27.86 -5.13
N THR A 121 2.58 -27.07 -4.05
CA THR A 121 1.37 -26.73 -3.29
C THR A 121 0.70 -25.45 -3.80
N TRP A 122 1.29 -24.74 -4.76
CA TRP A 122 0.66 -23.55 -5.34
C TRP A 122 -0.53 -23.97 -6.20
N PRO A 123 -1.72 -23.37 -6.01
CA PRO A 123 -2.84 -23.62 -6.89
C PRO A 123 -2.62 -22.92 -8.23
N LYS A 124 -1.87 -23.57 -9.13
CA LYS A 124 -1.42 -23.02 -10.42
C LYS A 124 -2.56 -22.43 -11.24
N ILE A 125 -3.72 -23.09 -11.28
CA ILE A 125 -4.91 -22.59 -11.99
C ILE A 125 -5.40 -21.25 -11.42
N VAL A 126 -5.34 -21.07 -10.10
CA VAL A 126 -5.75 -19.83 -9.43
C VAL A 126 -4.71 -18.73 -9.68
N LEU A 127 -3.41 -19.04 -9.57
CA LEU A 127 -2.34 -18.09 -9.92
C LEU A 127 -2.37 -17.67 -11.39
N ASP A 128 -2.73 -18.59 -12.29
CA ASP A 128 -2.90 -18.30 -13.71
C ASP A 128 -4.07 -17.33 -13.93
N GLN A 129 -5.20 -17.54 -13.26
CA GLN A 129 -6.31 -16.59 -13.29
C GLN A 129 -5.89 -15.21 -12.75
N LEU A 130 -5.16 -15.15 -11.63
CA LEU A 130 -4.65 -13.89 -11.08
C LEU A 130 -3.80 -13.16 -12.10
N ARG A 131 -2.85 -13.86 -12.71
CA ARG A 131 -1.96 -13.33 -13.75
C ARG A 131 -2.74 -12.82 -14.94
N ASP A 132 -3.76 -13.55 -15.40
CA ASP A 132 -4.60 -13.11 -16.53
C ASP A 132 -5.36 -11.82 -16.18
N GLY A 133 -5.79 -11.67 -14.92
CA GLY A 133 -6.33 -10.42 -14.38
C GLY A 133 -5.31 -9.28 -14.41
N LEU A 134 -4.08 -9.54 -13.93
CA LEU A 134 -2.96 -8.58 -13.94
C LEU A 134 -2.49 -8.23 -15.36
N ALA A 135 -2.75 -9.07 -16.36
CA ALA A 135 -2.38 -8.81 -17.75
C ALA A 135 -3.26 -7.74 -18.42
N THR A 136 -4.34 -7.32 -17.77
CA THR A 136 -5.27 -6.30 -18.27
C THR A 136 -4.52 -5.03 -18.67
N ILE A 137 -4.92 -4.43 -19.81
CA ILE A 137 -4.30 -3.25 -20.44
C ILE A 137 -2.77 -3.32 -20.63
N GLY A 138 -2.20 -4.52 -20.70
CA GLY A 138 -0.76 -4.74 -20.90
C GLY A 138 0.09 -4.57 -19.63
N PHE A 139 -0.52 -4.49 -18.46
CA PHE A 139 0.19 -4.36 -17.18
C PHE A 139 1.11 -5.56 -16.93
N GLY A 140 0.64 -6.79 -17.14
CA GLY A 140 1.48 -8.01 -17.08
C GLY A 140 2.70 -7.99 -18.02
N THR A 141 2.57 -7.42 -19.23
CA THR A 141 3.70 -7.23 -20.14
C THR A 141 4.75 -6.28 -19.56
N LYS A 142 4.30 -5.24 -18.84
CA LYS A 142 5.20 -4.30 -18.14
C LYS A 142 5.86 -4.95 -16.92
N MET A 143 5.12 -5.76 -16.15
CA MET A 143 5.69 -6.56 -15.06
C MET A 143 6.82 -7.45 -15.58
N LYS A 144 6.60 -8.15 -16.71
CA LYS A 144 7.63 -9.00 -17.33
C LYS A 144 8.85 -8.20 -17.79
N LYS A 145 8.63 -7.00 -18.34
CA LYS A 145 9.70 -6.13 -18.86
C LYS A 145 10.51 -5.44 -17.75
N PHE A 146 9.89 -5.13 -16.62
CA PHE A 146 10.50 -4.40 -15.50
C PHE A 146 10.21 -5.09 -14.15
N PRO A 147 10.65 -6.35 -13.97
CA PRO A 147 10.23 -7.17 -12.83
C PRO A 147 10.65 -6.57 -11.48
N ASP A 148 11.85 -6.02 -11.34
CA ASP A 148 12.30 -5.48 -10.05
C ASP A 148 11.52 -4.23 -9.63
N LEU A 149 11.14 -3.41 -10.61
CA LEU A 149 10.36 -2.20 -10.39
C LEU A 149 8.94 -2.52 -9.92
N PHE A 150 8.29 -3.49 -10.56
CA PHE A 150 6.93 -3.91 -10.19
C PHE A 150 6.90 -4.79 -8.94
N GLN A 151 8.00 -5.47 -8.59
CA GLN A 151 8.08 -6.34 -7.42
C GLN A 151 7.62 -5.63 -6.14
N GLN A 152 7.98 -4.36 -6.01
CA GLN A 152 7.66 -3.52 -4.86
C GLN A 152 6.15 -3.29 -4.66
N LEU A 153 5.31 -3.56 -5.67
CA LEU A 153 3.85 -3.47 -5.58
C LEU A 153 3.19 -4.77 -5.07
N PHE A 154 3.94 -5.86 -4.99
CA PHE A 154 3.41 -7.20 -4.73
C PHE A 154 4.10 -7.92 -3.59
N VAL A 155 5.39 -7.63 -3.41
CA VAL A 155 6.23 -8.25 -2.41
C VAL A 155 6.45 -7.24 -1.29
N PRO A 156 6.08 -7.56 -0.03
CA PRO A 156 6.48 -6.76 1.12
C PRO A 156 7.98 -6.47 1.06
N GLY A 157 8.36 -5.20 1.10
CA GLY A 157 9.77 -4.81 1.03
C GLY A 157 10.61 -5.42 2.16
N GLN A 158 11.87 -5.73 1.85
CA GLN A 158 12.96 -5.84 2.82
C GLN A 158 14.05 -4.88 2.31
N PRO A 159 14.18 -3.71 2.95
CA PRO A 159 14.89 -3.57 4.21
C PRO A 159 14.00 -3.06 5.35
N GLU A 160 14.52 -3.11 6.57
CA GLU A 160 14.00 -2.36 7.71
C GLU A 160 13.81 -0.89 7.28
N LEU A 161 12.57 -0.41 7.27
CA LEU A 161 12.22 0.96 6.91
C LEU A 161 13.01 1.93 7.80
N LYS A 162 13.83 2.80 7.20
CA LYS A 162 14.64 3.75 7.95
C LYS A 162 13.96 5.12 7.95
N GLY A 163 14.19 5.87 9.02
CA GLY A 163 13.70 7.24 9.14
C GLY A 163 14.13 8.12 7.98
N VAL A 164 15.35 7.90 7.45
CA VAL A 164 15.89 8.65 6.31
C VAL A 164 15.00 8.53 5.08
N ASP A 165 14.46 7.33 4.81
CA ASP A 165 13.66 7.07 3.62
C ASP A 165 12.32 7.82 3.72
N VAL A 166 11.69 7.80 4.89
CA VAL A 166 10.46 8.56 5.16
C VAL A 166 10.69 10.06 5.09
N ILE A 167 11.83 10.55 5.58
CA ILE A 167 12.18 11.97 5.52
C ILE A 167 12.30 12.45 4.07
N THR A 168 12.83 11.63 3.16
CA THR A 168 12.91 12.02 1.75
C THR A 168 11.54 12.26 1.11
N LEU A 169 10.46 11.75 1.71
CA LEU A 169 9.10 11.95 1.23
C LEU A 169 8.51 13.27 1.70
N LEU A 170 9.02 13.89 2.76
CA LEU A 170 8.44 15.12 3.30
C LEU A 170 8.77 16.32 2.40
N ASN A 171 7.76 17.10 2.07
CA ASN A 171 7.90 18.39 1.38
C ASN A 171 7.47 19.51 2.33
N PHE A 172 8.44 20.32 2.75
CA PHE A 172 8.18 21.45 3.63
C PHE A 172 7.97 22.74 2.81
N PRO A 173 7.23 23.71 3.34
CA PRO A 173 7.14 25.05 2.77
C PRO A 173 8.54 25.67 2.56
N PRO A 174 8.72 26.49 1.52
CA PRO A 174 10.03 27.09 1.20
C PRO A 174 10.48 28.12 2.26
N SER A 175 9.54 28.70 3.00
CA SER A 175 9.77 29.65 4.09
C SER A 175 9.07 29.17 5.35
N LEU A 176 9.79 29.18 6.48
CA LEU A 176 9.29 28.76 7.79
C LEU A 176 9.60 29.84 8.84
N SER A 177 8.73 30.01 9.83
CA SER A 177 9.04 30.79 11.03
C SER A 177 10.10 30.09 11.91
N GLU A 178 10.58 30.77 12.94
CA GLU A 178 11.51 30.20 13.92
C GLU A 178 10.89 29.00 14.67
N GLU A 179 9.63 29.14 15.05
CA GLU A 179 8.84 28.09 15.70
C GLU A 179 8.60 26.91 14.75
N GLU A 180 8.20 27.17 13.50
CA GLU A 180 7.98 26.12 12.50
C GLU A 180 9.28 25.38 12.15
N THR A 181 10.42 26.08 12.13
CA THR A 181 11.75 25.49 11.96
C THR A 181 12.09 24.55 13.11
N THR A 182 11.77 24.95 14.34
CA THR A 182 11.95 24.12 15.54
C THR A 182 11.09 22.86 15.48
N ILE A 183 9.83 22.98 15.06
CA ILE A 183 8.91 21.85 14.92
C ILE A 183 9.36 20.90 13.81
N LYS A 184 9.81 21.44 12.67
CA LYS A 184 10.45 20.65 11.60
C LYS A 184 11.64 19.85 12.15
N GLY A 185 12.53 20.48 12.91
CA GLY A 185 13.66 19.79 13.55
C GLY A 185 13.21 18.64 14.45
N CYS A 186 12.18 18.87 15.27
CA CYS A 186 11.60 17.86 16.15
C CYS A 186 11.01 16.67 15.38
N LEU A 187 10.28 16.91 14.28
CA LEU A 187 9.73 15.85 13.42
C LEU A 187 10.84 15.03 12.76
N LEU A 188 11.85 15.68 12.19
CA LEU A 188 12.95 14.99 11.50
C LEU A 188 13.74 14.11 12.47
N GLU A 189 14.03 14.61 13.67
CA GLU A 189 14.71 13.82 14.69
C GLU A 189 13.86 12.66 15.21
N PHE A 190 12.54 12.90 15.39
CA PHE A 190 11.60 11.84 15.76
C PHE A 190 11.62 10.71 14.72
N LEU A 191 11.55 11.04 13.43
CA LEU A 191 11.55 10.05 12.35
C LEU A 191 12.91 9.34 12.24
N GLN A 192 14.03 10.05 12.39
CA GLN A 192 15.37 9.44 12.39
C GLN A 192 15.56 8.39 13.49
N LYS A 193 14.97 8.62 14.67
CA LYS A 193 15.09 7.74 15.84
C LYS A 193 13.98 6.70 15.94
N ALA A 194 12.98 6.75 15.07
CA ALA A 194 11.84 5.84 15.11
C ALA A 194 12.25 4.45 14.60
N GLU A 195 11.78 3.42 15.29
CA GLU A 195 11.87 2.03 14.84
C GLU A 195 10.96 1.77 13.63
N ALA A 196 11.25 0.73 12.86
CA ALA A 196 10.54 0.42 11.61
C ALA A 196 9.02 0.30 11.79
N LYS A 197 8.56 -0.32 12.88
CA LYS A 197 7.12 -0.45 13.17
C LYS A 197 6.44 0.91 13.34
N MET A 198 7.10 1.84 14.03
CA MET A 198 6.59 3.20 14.22
C MET A 198 6.56 3.99 12.91
N LEU A 199 7.54 3.77 12.03
CA LEU A 199 7.60 4.36 10.70
C LEU A 199 6.50 3.81 9.77
N GLN A 200 6.21 2.52 9.82
CA GLN A 200 5.09 1.91 9.09
C GLN A 200 3.76 2.53 9.55
N VAL A 201 3.56 2.66 10.86
CA VAL A 201 2.36 3.32 11.41
C VAL A 201 2.27 4.77 10.94
N PHE A 202 3.39 5.50 10.91
CA PHE A 202 3.42 6.86 10.37
C PHE A 202 3.02 6.91 8.89
N LEU A 203 3.54 6.01 8.06
CA LEU A 203 3.18 5.93 6.64
C LEU A 203 1.72 5.53 6.43
N VAL A 204 1.17 4.63 7.25
CA VAL A 204 -0.27 4.33 7.25
C VAL A 204 -1.06 5.57 7.62
N PHE A 205 -0.60 6.34 8.60
CA PHE A 205 -1.25 7.57 9.03
C PHE A 205 -1.23 8.66 7.94
N THR A 206 -0.10 8.90 7.27
CA THR A 206 0.04 9.99 6.29
C THR A 206 -0.36 9.60 4.87
N THR A 207 -0.27 8.32 4.53
CA THR A 207 -0.45 7.82 3.17
C THR A 207 -1.47 6.69 3.06
N GLY A 208 -1.90 6.08 4.17
CA GLY A 208 -2.79 4.92 4.16
C GLY A 208 -2.11 3.59 3.85
N ALA A 209 -0.78 3.57 3.61
CA ALA A 209 -0.02 2.36 3.34
C ALA A 209 1.18 2.23 4.28
N PRO A 210 1.55 1.01 4.74
CA PRO A 210 2.68 0.81 5.66
C PRO A 210 4.06 0.84 4.98
N CYS A 211 4.09 0.95 3.65
CA CYS A 211 5.31 0.96 2.86
C CYS A 211 5.59 2.35 2.31
N LEU A 212 6.84 2.57 1.87
CA LEU A 212 7.15 3.76 1.12
C LEU A 212 6.22 3.85 -0.10
N PRO A 213 5.79 5.05 -0.47
CA PRO A 213 4.96 5.23 -1.63
C PRO A 213 5.79 4.91 -2.90
N ILE A 214 5.50 3.79 -3.57
CA ILE A 214 6.21 3.37 -4.78
C ILE A 214 5.39 3.74 -6.02
N PHE A 215 6.00 4.41 -7.00
CA PHE A 215 5.36 5.00 -8.19
C PHE A 215 4.48 6.21 -7.89
N GLY A 216 5.00 7.41 -8.15
CA GLY A 216 4.19 8.62 -8.37
C GLY A 216 3.41 9.15 -7.17
N TYR A 217 3.36 8.43 -6.05
CA TYR A 217 2.84 8.97 -4.82
C TYR A 217 3.67 10.18 -4.42
N GLY A 218 3.03 11.33 -4.53
CA GLY A 218 3.61 12.63 -4.23
C GLY A 218 4.25 12.66 -2.86
N LYS A 219 5.19 13.59 -2.73
CA LYS A 219 5.73 13.98 -1.43
C LYS A 219 4.59 14.19 -0.43
N ILE A 220 4.84 13.89 0.84
CA ILE A 220 3.94 14.25 1.93
C ILE A 220 4.15 15.74 2.20
N ASP A 221 3.18 16.56 1.81
CA ASP A 221 3.24 17.99 2.07
C ASP A 221 3.05 18.24 3.57
N VAL A 222 3.99 18.95 4.17
CA VAL A 222 3.91 19.36 5.58
C VAL A 222 3.31 20.75 5.65
N LYS A 223 2.28 20.93 6.46
CA LYS A 223 1.60 22.21 6.67
C LYS A 223 1.62 22.57 8.16
N PHE A 224 1.62 23.85 8.46
CA PHE A 224 1.57 24.36 9.83
C PHE A 224 0.26 25.14 10.02
N GLY A 225 -0.55 24.73 10.99
CA GLY A 225 -1.88 25.28 11.16
C GLY A 225 -2.75 24.50 12.12
N ASP A 226 -4.04 24.84 12.14
CA ASP A 226 -5.04 24.03 12.83
C ASP A 226 -5.05 22.63 12.19
N PRO A 227 -5.10 21.55 12.99
CA PRO A 227 -4.97 20.19 12.49
C PRO A 227 -6.15 19.82 11.59
N LEU A 228 -6.01 20.09 10.29
CA LEU A 228 -6.83 19.51 9.23
C LEU A 228 -6.07 18.34 8.61
N ILE A 229 -6.73 17.20 8.56
CA ILE A 229 -6.16 15.97 8.02
C ILE A 229 -6.67 15.80 6.59
N CYS A 230 -5.74 15.70 5.64
CA CYS A 230 -6.02 15.29 4.26
C CYS A 230 -4.94 14.29 3.85
N LEU A 231 -5.31 13.23 3.14
CA LEU A 231 -4.36 12.21 2.69
C LEU A 231 -3.19 12.85 1.90
N GLN A 232 -1.94 12.44 2.15
CA GLN A 232 -0.70 13.07 1.63
C GLN A 232 -0.37 14.48 2.16
N SER A 233 -1.07 14.95 3.20
CA SER A 233 -0.76 16.21 3.90
C SER A 233 -0.61 15.94 5.40
N LEU A 234 0.53 16.30 5.98
CA LEU A 234 0.74 16.28 7.44
C LEU A 234 0.60 17.70 7.98
N THR A 235 -0.48 17.99 8.70
CA THR A 235 -0.65 19.28 9.37
C THR A 235 -0.15 19.20 10.80
N LEU A 236 0.86 20.01 11.13
CA LEU A 236 1.41 20.14 12.47
C LEU A 236 0.85 21.42 13.13
N PRO A 237 0.56 21.39 14.44
CA PRO A 237 0.30 22.59 15.22
C PRO A 237 1.42 23.63 15.04
N LYS A 238 1.06 24.92 15.08
CA LYS A 238 2.02 26.03 14.95
C LYS A 238 2.95 26.16 16.14
N ASN A 239 2.65 25.52 17.26
CA ASN A 239 3.46 25.62 18.46
C ASN A 239 3.43 24.33 19.27
N PHE A 240 4.60 23.93 19.76
CA PHE A 240 4.77 22.89 20.78
C PHE A 240 5.68 23.44 21.87
N PRO A 241 5.32 23.25 23.16
CA PRO A 241 6.10 23.82 24.26
C PRO A 241 7.50 23.20 24.38
N ASP A 242 7.65 21.92 24.02
CA ASP A 242 8.92 21.23 24.03
C ASP A 242 8.89 19.91 23.22
N LYS A 243 10.08 19.36 23.00
CA LYS A 243 10.30 18.13 22.23
C LYS A 243 9.71 16.86 22.85
N THR A 244 9.63 16.79 24.17
CA THR A 244 9.03 15.66 24.88
C THR A 244 7.52 15.67 24.72
N THR A 245 6.91 16.87 24.73
CA THR A 245 5.50 17.09 24.42
C THR A 245 5.20 16.72 22.97
N PHE A 246 5.99 17.18 21.99
CA PHE A 246 5.82 16.77 20.59
C PHE A 246 5.83 15.25 20.39
N SER A 247 6.80 14.57 20.99
CA SER A 247 6.95 13.11 20.88
C SER A 247 5.78 12.37 21.52
N SER A 248 5.32 12.85 22.69
CA SER A 248 4.21 12.26 23.44
C SER A 248 2.87 12.50 22.72
N SER A 249 2.60 13.71 22.25
CA SER A 249 1.42 14.06 21.47
C SER A 249 1.37 13.29 20.16
N SER A 250 2.51 13.15 19.46
CA SER A 250 2.60 12.34 18.25
C SER A 250 2.28 10.88 18.55
N LYS A 251 2.79 10.30 19.64
CA LYS A 251 2.45 8.91 20.03
C LYS A 251 0.96 8.77 20.40
N ALA A 252 0.40 9.74 21.11
CA ALA A 252 -0.98 9.73 21.59
C ALA A 252 -2.01 9.85 20.46
N SER A 253 -1.78 10.71 19.46
CA SER A 253 -2.68 10.86 18.30
C SER A 253 -2.78 9.63 17.41
N ARG A 254 -1.90 8.63 17.62
CA ARG A 254 -1.82 7.38 16.85
C ARG A 254 -2.44 6.17 17.55
N ASN A 255 -2.73 6.25 18.86
CA ASN A 255 -3.23 5.14 19.68
C ASN A 255 -4.77 5.08 19.81
N THR A 256 -5.52 5.99 19.17
CA THR A 256 -6.98 5.91 19.12
C THR A 256 -7.40 4.86 18.10
N THR A 257 -7.37 3.58 18.50
CA THR A 257 -8.22 2.55 17.92
C THR A 257 -9.68 3.00 18.07
N GLY A 258 -10.27 3.54 16.99
CA GLY A 258 -11.73 3.70 16.91
C GLY A 258 -12.27 5.03 16.41
N ARG A 259 -11.47 6.07 16.16
CA ARG A 259 -11.96 7.28 15.47
C ARG A 259 -10.87 7.82 14.55
N SER A 260 -11.07 7.72 13.24
CA SER A 260 -10.42 8.64 12.32
C SER A 260 -10.82 10.04 12.77
N PHE A 261 -9.84 10.92 13.04
CA PHE A 261 -10.09 12.34 13.21
C PHE A 261 -10.49 12.94 11.85
N ASN A 262 -11.68 12.59 11.36
CA ASN A 262 -12.43 13.42 10.44
C ASN A 262 -13.28 14.33 11.33
N CYS A 263 -12.84 15.57 11.54
CA CYS A 263 -13.67 16.64 12.09
C CYS A 263 -13.42 17.86 11.20
N VAL A 264 -14.41 18.53 10.60
CA VAL A 264 -15.85 18.66 10.92
C VAL A 264 -16.70 18.23 9.72
#